data_AF-A0A351L1Z5-F1
#
_entry.id   AF-A0A351L1Z5-F1
#
_cell.length_a   1.000
_cell.length_b   1.000
_cell.length_c   1.000
_cell.angle_alpha   90.00
_cell.angle_beta   90.00
_cell.angle_gamma   90.00
#
_symmetry.space_group_name_H-M   'P 1'
#
loop_
_entity.id
_entity.type
_entity.pdbx_description
1 polymer ?
#
loop_
_entity_poly.entity_id
_entity_poly.type
_entity_poly.pdbx_seq_one_letter_code
_entity_poly.pdbx_strand_id
1 'polypeptide(L)'
;MHRIIITAETGDRSLDVNLSNILHLVEPLASTSQWDISELDCSGNSADELQQLADAQTRVSGRDLLRLAPNLTPLLDGLFSGYFDGKNQPWISIRAADNVGYEVQTEDEELLIRLRQKFKNVTDMNLFSPEQMMVQYLKEWAQTQIDQTAQPEVRPDIAMVVLQLIDKFDSLKNRLKELEEI
;
A
#
# COMPACT_ATOMS: atom_id res chain seq x y z
N MET A 1 -6.85 -1.61 15.55
CA MET A 1 -6.38 -1.10 14.24
C MET A 1 -7.08 -1.74 13.06
N HIS A 2 -7.72 -0.92 12.24
CA HIS A 2 -8.28 -1.28 10.94
C HIS A 2 -7.24 -1.10 9.85
N ARG A 3 -7.30 -1.93 8.81
CA ARG A 3 -6.38 -1.88 7.67
C ARG A 3 -7.18 -1.72 6.38
N ILE A 4 -6.71 -0.85 5.49
CA ILE A 4 -7.23 -0.69 4.13
C ILE A 4 -6.07 -0.66 3.13
N ILE A 5 -6.34 -1.00 1.88
CA ILE A 5 -5.42 -0.77 0.75
C ILE A 5 -6.05 0.22 -0.20
N ILE A 6 -5.23 1.11 -0.71
CA ILE A 6 -5.55 2.10 -1.70
C ILE A 6 -4.72 1.79 -2.93
N THR A 7 -5.36 1.36 -4.03
CA THR A 7 -4.68 1.07 -5.30
C THR A 7 -4.96 2.15 -6.34
N ALA A 8 -3.99 2.40 -7.22
CA ALA A 8 -4.18 3.34 -8.32
C ALA A 8 -5.07 2.72 -9.41
N GLU A 9 -5.93 3.54 -10.01
CA GLU A 9 -6.60 3.22 -11.27
C GLU A 9 -6.44 4.42 -12.21
N THR A 10 -6.17 4.16 -13.49
CA THR A 10 -6.01 5.20 -14.49
C THR A 10 -7.39 5.73 -14.91
N GLY A 11 -7.80 6.90 -14.36
CA GLY A 11 -9.10 7.50 -14.71
C GLY A 11 -9.38 8.89 -14.11
N ASP A 12 -10.11 9.70 -14.88
CA ASP A 12 -10.03 11.18 -14.96
C ASP A 12 -10.49 12.04 -13.75
N ARG A 13 -10.79 11.49 -12.55
CA ARG A 13 -11.34 12.28 -11.41
C ARG A 13 -10.96 11.85 -9.98
N SER A 14 -10.05 10.91 -9.77
CA SER A 14 -9.56 10.52 -8.43
C SER A 14 -8.22 11.19 -8.11
N LEU A 15 -7.92 11.38 -6.81
CA LEU A 15 -6.56 11.73 -6.40
C LEU A 15 -5.60 10.63 -6.83
N ASP A 16 -4.46 11.01 -7.40
CA ASP A 16 -3.38 10.07 -7.66
C ASP A 16 -2.99 9.40 -6.34
N VAL A 17 -2.85 8.09 -6.38
CA VAL A 17 -2.49 7.30 -5.20
C VAL A 17 -0.98 7.44 -4.98
N ASN A 18 -0.60 8.40 -4.15
CA ASN A 18 0.78 8.64 -3.74
C ASN A 18 0.84 9.07 -2.26
N LEU A 19 2.03 8.92 -1.67
CA LEU A 19 2.27 9.23 -0.26
C LEU A 19 1.86 10.68 0.09
N SER A 20 2.19 11.64 -0.76
CA SER A 20 1.89 13.06 -0.55
C SER A 20 0.38 13.30 -0.39
N ASN A 21 -0.44 12.72 -1.26
CA ASN A 21 -1.89 12.86 -1.24
C ASN A 21 -2.51 12.20 -0.01
N ILE A 22 -1.98 11.05 0.42
CA ILE A 22 -2.40 10.39 1.66
C ILE A 22 -2.07 11.30 2.85
N LEU A 23 -0.82 11.77 2.97
CA LEU A 23 -0.39 12.64 4.07
C LEU A 23 -1.22 13.93 4.15
N HIS A 24 -1.50 14.58 3.02
CA HIS A 24 -2.35 15.77 2.98
C HIS A 24 -3.78 15.50 3.44
N LEU A 25 -4.34 14.32 3.14
CA LEU A 25 -5.68 13.95 3.59
C LEU A 25 -5.75 13.76 5.11
N VAL A 26 -4.63 13.41 5.73
CA VAL A 26 -4.52 13.22 7.19
C VAL A 26 -4.11 14.48 7.95
N GLU A 27 -3.96 15.62 7.27
CA GLU A 27 -3.79 16.89 7.97
C GLU A 27 -5.02 17.21 8.85
N PRO A 28 -4.83 17.88 10.02
CA PRO A 28 -3.58 18.43 10.55
C PRO A 28 -2.71 17.41 11.33
N LEU A 29 -3.16 16.16 11.47
CA LEU A 29 -2.48 15.17 12.32
C LEU A 29 -1.13 14.77 11.73
N ALA A 30 -1.02 14.69 10.40
CA ALA A 30 0.24 14.38 9.73
C ALA A 30 1.36 15.36 10.10
N SER A 31 1.12 16.69 10.00
CA SER A 31 2.15 17.71 10.27
C SER A 31 2.52 17.87 11.74
N THR A 32 1.63 17.49 12.65
CA THR A 32 1.85 17.58 14.11
C THR A 32 2.44 16.30 14.70
N SER A 33 2.54 15.24 13.90
CA SER A 33 3.10 13.95 14.32
C SER A 33 4.61 13.85 14.07
N GLN A 34 5.20 12.86 14.72
CA GLN A 34 6.56 12.40 14.49
C GLN A 34 6.51 11.07 13.74
N TRP A 35 7.41 10.85 12.79
CA TRP A 35 7.34 9.73 11.85
C TRP A 35 8.59 8.87 11.89
N ASP A 36 8.40 7.57 12.12
CA ASP A 36 9.45 6.59 11.87
C ASP A 36 9.33 6.11 10.42
N ILE A 37 10.47 6.02 9.74
CA ILE A 37 10.56 5.64 8.32
C ILE A 37 11.50 4.43 8.21
N SER A 38 11.07 3.39 7.52
CA SER A 38 11.83 2.15 7.35
C SER A 38 11.46 1.46 6.05
N GLU A 39 12.22 0.42 5.67
CA GLU A 39 11.99 -0.37 4.45
C GLU A 39 11.90 0.49 3.17
N LEU A 40 12.66 1.59 3.14
CA LEU A 40 12.53 2.59 2.08
C LEU A 40 13.25 2.14 0.80
N ASP A 41 12.50 2.02 -0.29
CA ASP A 41 13.00 1.94 -1.65
C ASP A 41 12.31 3.03 -2.48
N CYS A 42 13.03 4.13 -2.66
CA CYS A 42 12.49 5.34 -3.27
C CYS A 42 13.44 5.97 -4.28
N SER A 43 12.86 6.74 -5.18
CA SER A 43 13.57 7.54 -6.17
C SER A 43 12.99 8.95 -6.19
N GLY A 44 13.72 9.91 -6.73
CA GLY A 44 13.27 11.29 -6.91
C GLY A 44 14.22 12.31 -6.28
N ASN A 45 13.87 13.59 -6.40
CA ASN A 45 14.75 14.69 -6.02
C ASN A 45 15.01 14.78 -4.50
N SER A 46 14.12 14.20 -3.70
CA SER A 46 14.21 14.17 -2.23
C SER A 46 14.53 12.77 -1.68
N ALA A 47 14.84 11.79 -2.54
CA ALA A 47 15.09 10.41 -2.11
C ALA A 47 16.31 10.30 -1.20
N ASP A 48 17.44 10.92 -1.58
CA ASP A 48 18.67 10.89 -0.76
C ASP A 48 18.47 11.52 0.62
N GLU A 49 17.72 12.63 0.68
CA GLU A 49 17.41 13.31 1.95
C GLU A 49 16.51 12.44 2.84
N LEU A 50 15.49 11.81 2.26
CA LEU A 50 14.60 10.90 2.98
C LEU A 50 15.33 9.64 3.46
N GLN A 51 16.23 9.10 2.63
CA GLN A 51 17.05 7.94 2.97
C GLN A 51 17.98 8.24 4.15
N GLN A 52 18.64 9.40 4.15
CA GLN A 52 19.48 9.82 5.28
C GLN A 52 18.69 9.93 6.58
N LEU A 53 17.45 10.44 6.52
CA LEU A 53 16.57 10.53 7.67
C LEU A 53 16.12 9.15 8.17
N ALA A 54 15.83 8.23 7.26
CA ALA A 54 15.49 6.84 7.60
C ALA A 54 16.70 6.09 8.21
N ASP A 55 17.88 6.23 7.61
CA ASP A 55 19.13 5.60 8.05
C ASP A 55 19.59 6.12 9.43
N ALA A 56 19.28 7.37 9.76
CA ALA A 56 19.54 7.93 11.08
C ALA A 56 18.71 7.25 12.20
N GLN A 57 17.66 6.49 11.84
CA GLN A 57 16.74 5.83 12.75
C GLN A 57 16.15 6.80 13.79
N THR A 58 15.97 8.06 13.39
CA THR A 58 15.35 9.09 14.21
C THR A 58 13.99 9.46 13.66
N ARG A 59 13.06 9.77 14.56
CA ARG A 59 11.76 10.30 14.17
C ARG A 59 11.88 11.60 13.40
N VAL A 60 11.26 11.62 12.22
CA VAL A 60 11.19 12.77 11.31
C VAL A 60 9.96 13.60 11.66
N SER A 61 10.08 14.92 11.60
CA SER A 61 8.91 15.78 11.81
C SER A 61 7.91 15.60 10.67
N GLY A 62 6.61 15.61 10.99
CA GLY A 62 5.57 15.53 9.96
C GLY A 62 5.66 16.62 8.90
N ARG A 63 6.15 17.80 9.26
CA ARG A 63 6.38 18.92 8.34
C ARG A 63 7.50 18.63 7.34
N ASP A 64 8.58 18.00 7.80
CA ASP A 64 9.67 17.59 6.91
C ASP A 64 9.19 16.51 5.96
N LEU A 65 8.46 15.51 6.47
CA LEU A 65 7.91 14.46 5.63
C LEU A 65 6.96 15.02 4.55
N LEU A 66 6.07 15.94 4.91
CA LEU A 66 5.16 16.63 3.97
C LEU A 66 5.92 17.48 2.93
N ARG A 67 7.08 18.05 3.28
CA ARG A 67 7.93 18.79 2.33
C ARG A 67 8.62 17.85 1.33
N LEU A 68 9.02 16.66 1.77
CA LEU A 68 9.78 15.71 0.96
C LEU A 68 8.89 14.85 0.06
N ALA A 69 7.73 14.42 0.55
CA ALA A 69 6.84 13.48 -0.13
C ALA A 69 6.43 13.87 -1.58
N PRO A 70 6.15 15.15 -1.91
CA PRO A 70 5.79 15.55 -3.28
C PRO A 70 6.90 15.36 -4.32
N ASN A 71 8.16 15.27 -3.88
CA ASN A 71 9.34 15.19 -4.74
C ASN A 71 9.86 13.75 -4.89
N LEU A 72 9.13 12.77 -4.38
CA LEU A 72 9.39 11.36 -4.59
C LEU A 72 8.73 10.94 -5.91
N THR A 73 9.49 10.32 -6.80
CA THR A 73 8.94 9.50 -7.90
C THR A 73 8.38 8.18 -7.32
N PRO A 74 7.58 7.39 -8.06
CA PRO A 74 6.76 6.33 -7.48
C PRO A 74 7.53 5.50 -6.45
N LEU A 75 7.03 5.52 -5.22
CA LEU A 75 7.62 4.82 -4.11
C LEU A 75 7.42 3.31 -4.36
N LEU A 76 8.51 2.56 -4.48
CA LEU A 76 8.44 1.11 -4.68
C LEU A 76 8.04 0.45 -3.36
N ASP A 77 8.83 0.73 -2.31
CA ASP A 77 8.57 0.28 -0.95
C ASP A 77 8.86 1.37 0.07
N GLY A 78 8.22 1.27 1.23
CA GLY A 78 8.47 2.13 2.38
C GLY A 78 7.37 2.04 3.41
N LEU A 79 7.77 1.98 4.69
CA LEU A 79 6.88 2.00 5.85
C LEU A 79 7.05 3.32 6.60
N PHE A 80 5.95 4.06 6.71
CA PHE A 80 5.84 5.34 7.41
C PHE A 80 4.88 5.19 8.58
N SER A 81 5.40 5.26 9.80
CA SER A 81 4.61 5.13 11.02
C SER A 81 4.54 6.46 11.74
N GLY A 82 3.33 7.00 11.89
CA GLY A 82 3.07 8.28 12.55
C GLY A 82 2.75 8.10 14.03
N TYR A 83 3.39 8.90 14.88
CA TYR A 83 3.29 8.88 16.34
C TYR A 83 2.88 10.26 16.85
N PHE A 84 1.98 10.27 17.83
CA PHE A 84 1.79 11.47 18.65
C PHE A 84 2.95 11.64 19.61
N ASP A 85 3.17 12.89 20.03
CA ASP A 85 4.26 13.22 20.96
C ASP A 85 4.17 12.36 22.25
N GLY A 86 5.33 11.83 22.66
CA GLY A 86 5.45 10.94 23.80
C GLY A 86 4.75 9.57 23.68
N LYS A 87 4.23 9.19 22.52
CA LYS A 87 3.61 7.87 22.29
C LYS A 87 4.59 6.87 21.64
N ASN A 88 4.48 5.62 22.07
CA ASN A 88 5.27 4.50 21.57
C ASN A 88 4.50 3.62 20.57
N GLN A 89 3.19 3.81 20.45
CA GLN A 89 2.36 3.15 19.45
C GLN A 89 2.02 4.14 18.34
N PRO A 90 2.13 3.74 17.06
CA PRO A 90 1.73 4.60 15.97
C PRO A 90 0.21 4.74 15.96
N TRP A 91 -0.28 5.92 15.60
CA TRP A 91 -1.72 6.13 15.35
C TRP A 91 -2.08 5.82 13.90
N ILE A 92 -1.09 5.84 13.01
CA ILE A 92 -1.19 5.44 11.61
C ILE A 92 0.09 4.76 11.15
N SER A 93 -0.05 3.74 10.32
CA SER A 93 1.04 3.19 9.52
C SER A 93 0.62 3.22 8.05
N ILE A 94 1.50 3.73 7.20
CA ILE A 94 1.33 3.81 5.75
C ILE A 94 2.45 3.00 5.12
N ARG A 95 2.12 1.97 4.36
CA ARG A 95 3.10 1.13 3.66
C ARG A 95 2.88 1.22 2.16
N ALA A 96 3.90 1.60 1.40
CA ALA A 96 3.93 1.30 -0.02
C ALA A 96 4.34 -0.16 -0.23
N ALA A 97 3.70 -0.80 -1.19
CA ALA A 97 4.00 -2.18 -1.56
C ALA A 97 4.11 -2.29 -3.09
N ASP A 98 5.34 -2.49 -3.58
CA ASP A 98 5.72 -2.92 -4.92
C ASP A 98 4.81 -2.42 -6.09
N ASN A 99 4.59 -1.11 -6.21
CA ASN A 99 3.72 -0.49 -7.23
C ASN A 99 2.23 -0.93 -7.21
N VAL A 100 1.79 -1.71 -6.22
CA VAL A 100 0.40 -2.14 -6.06
C VAL A 100 -0.45 -1.00 -5.50
N GLY A 101 0.11 -0.24 -4.55
CA GLY A 101 -0.57 0.88 -3.91
C GLY A 101 -0.05 1.15 -2.51
N TYR A 102 -0.91 1.74 -1.68
CA TYR A 102 -0.61 2.03 -0.29
C TYR A 102 -1.57 1.28 0.63
N GLU A 103 -0.99 0.55 1.56
CA GLU A 103 -1.70 0.07 2.73
C GLU A 103 -1.72 1.16 3.80
N VAL A 104 -2.89 1.41 4.38
CA VAL A 104 -3.06 2.32 5.51
C VAL A 104 -3.69 1.56 6.67
N GLN A 105 -3.04 1.60 7.83
CA GLN A 105 -3.52 1.02 9.07
C GLN A 105 -3.72 2.11 10.11
N THR A 106 -4.91 2.20 10.71
CA THR A 106 -5.23 3.21 11.74
C THR A 106 -6.41 2.77 12.61
N GLU A 107 -6.59 3.40 13.77
CA GLU A 107 -7.78 3.23 14.62
C GLU A 107 -8.82 4.33 14.40
N ASP A 108 -8.48 5.37 13.65
CA ASP A 108 -9.38 6.48 13.33
C ASP A 108 -10.37 6.10 12.22
N GLU A 109 -11.60 5.78 12.61
CA GLU A 109 -12.67 5.43 11.67
C GLU A 109 -13.09 6.62 10.77
N GLU A 110 -13.02 7.85 11.27
CA GLU A 110 -13.35 9.03 10.46
C GLU A 110 -12.31 9.24 9.36
N LEU A 111 -11.03 8.97 9.65
CA LEU A 111 -9.99 8.95 8.64
C LEU A 111 -10.25 7.88 7.57
N LEU A 112 -10.64 6.67 7.96
CA LEU A 112 -10.97 5.61 7.00
C LEU A 112 -12.14 6.01 6.09
N ILE A 113 -13.17 6.65 6.64
CA ILE A 113 -14.29 7.17 5.84
C ILE A 113 -13.80 8.22 4.83
N ARG A 114 -12.94 9.15 5.25
CA ARG A 114 -12.35 10.17 4.34
C ARG A 114 -11.50 9.53 3.24
N LEU A 115 -10.70 8.51 3.57
CA LEU A 115 -9.90 7.77 2.59
C LEU A 115 -10.79 7.08 1.55
N ARG A 116 -11.85 6.38 2.00
CA ARG A 116 -12.84 5.73 1.11
C ARG A 116 -13.60 6.73 0.22
N GLN A 117 -13.83 7.95 0.69
CA GLN A 117 -14.51 8.99 -0.09
C GLN A 117 -13.60 9.63 -1.15
N LYS A 118 -12.28 9.64 -0.92
CA LYS A 118 -11.32 10.34 -1.80
C LYS A 118 -10.64 9.44 -2.81
N PHE A 119 -10.40 8.18 -2.46
CA PHE A 119 -9.82 7.19 -3.35
C PHE A 119 -10.90 6.25 -3.87
N LYS A 120 -10.84 5.90 -5.16
CA LYS A 120 -11.84 5.04 -5.80
C LYS A 120 -11.68 3.58 -5.40
N ASN A 121 -10.44 3.09 -5.42
CA ASN A 121 -10.15 1.68 -5.17
C ASN A 121 -9.59 1.53 -3.77
N VAL A 122 -10.50 1.34 -2.82
CA VAL A 122 -10.18 1.06 -1.42
C VAL A 122 -10.71 -0.32 -1.04
N THR A 123 -9.81 -1.19 -0.60
CA THR A 123 -10.15 -2.55 -0.13
C THR A 123 -9.96 -2.65 1.36
N ASP A 124 -11.00 -3.03 2.09
CA ASP A 124 -10.92 -3.30 3.53
C ASP A 124 -10.18 -4.62 3.80
N MET A 125 -9.09 -4.50 4.54
CA MET A 125 -8.12 -5.58 4.78
C MET A 125 -8.30 -6.31 6.09
N ASN A 126 -9.30 -5.93 6.88
CA ASN A 126 -9.73 -6.73 8.02
C ASN A 126 -10.29 -8.11 7.60
N LEU A 127 -10.33 -8.40 6.30
CA LEU A 127 -10.80 -9.64 5.71
C LEU A 127 -9.69 -10.46 5.02
N PHE A 128 -8.47 -9.93 4.83
CA PHE A 128 -7.41 -10.60 4.07
C PHE A 128 -6.00 -10.39 4.66
N SER A 129 -5.07 -11.31 4.43
CA SER A 129 -3.64 -11.19 4.76
C SER A 129 -2.84 -10.56 3.59
N PRO A 130 -1.59 -10.09 3.79
CA PRO A 130 -0.72 -9.61 2.72
C PRO A 130 -0.58 -10.60 1.55
N GLU A 131 -0.49 -11.88 1.88
CA GLU A 131 -0.42 -12.96 0.89
C GLU A 131 -1.73 -13.07 0.09
N GLN A 132 -2.89 -12.92 0.77
CA GLN A 132 -4.20 -12.95 0.13
C GLN A 132 -4.43 -11.76 -0.80
N MET A 133 -3.84 -10.59 -0.49
CA MET A 133 -3.85 -9.43 -1.39
C MET A 133 -3.09 -9.71 -2.67
N MET A 134 -1.85 -10.21 -2.55
CA MET A 134 -1.01 -10.49 -3.71
C MET A 134 -1.70 -11.51 -4.62
N VAL A 135 -2.32 -12.54 -4.03
CA VAL A 135 -3.13 -13.51 -4.77
C VAL A 135 -4.32 -12.84 -5.46
N GLN A 136 -5.06 -11.96 -4.79
CA GLN A 136 -6.21 -11.29 -5.39
C GLN A 136 -5.79 -10.35 -6.53
N TYR A 137 -4.73 -9.58 -6.34
CA TYR A 137 -4.14 -8.73 -7.38
C TYR A 137 -3.72 -9.54 -8.61
N LEU A 138 -3.03 -10.67 -8.41
CA LEU A 138 -2.62 -11.54 -9.50
C LEU A 138 -3.81 -12.16 -10.24
N LYS A 139 -4.92 -12.46 -9.53
CA LYS A 139 -6.19 -12.89 -10.16
C LYS A 139 -6.77 -11.80 -11.05
N GLU A 140 -6.87 -10.57 -10.55
CA GLU A 140 -7.43 -9.43 -11.29
C GLU A 140 -6.57 -9.03 -12.49
N TRP A 141 -5.25 -9.00 -12.32
CA TRP A 141 -4.30 -8.80 -13.42
C TRP A 141 -4.47 -9.88 -14.49
N ALA A 142 -4.47 -11.16 -14.10
CA ALA A 142 -4.59 -12.25 -15.05
C ALA A 142 -5.93 -12.22 -15.80
N GLN A 143 -7.03 -11.91 -15.10
CA GLN A 143 -8.34 -11.75 -15.74
C GLN A 143 -8.34 -10.60 -16.75
N THR A 144 -7.71 -9.47 -16.42
CA THR A 144 -7.58 -8.32 -17.32
C THR A 144 -6.78 -8.68 -18.59
N GLN A 145 -5.70 -9.46 -18.44
CA GLN A 145 -4.92 -9.95 -19.59
C GLN A 145 -5.72 -10.94 -20.47
N ILE A 146 -6.63 -11.71 -19.88
CA ILE A 146 -7.51 -12.63 -20.65
C ILE A 146 -8.61 -11.85 -21.38
N ASP A 147 -9.16 -10.82 -20.74
CA ASP A 147 -10.27 -10.03 -21.32
C ASP A 147 -9.81 -9.07 -22.41
N GLN A 148 -8.54 -8.63 -22.39
CA GLN A 148 -7.95 -7.68 -23.36
C GLN A 148 -7.14 -8.35 -24.48
N THR A 149 -7.52 -9.57 -24.90
CA THR A 149 -6.80 -10.41 -25.89
C THR A 149 -6.57 -9.80 -27.28
N ALA A 150 -7.14 -8.64 -27.59
CA ALA A 150 -6.98 -7.97 -28.88
C ALA A 150 -5.77 -7.02 -28.97
N GLN A 151 -5.04 -6.77 -27.87
CA GLN A 151 -3.89 -5.86 -27.86
C GLN A 151 -2.55 -6.64 -27.95
N PRO A 152 -1.57 -6.18 -28.74
CA PRO A 152 -0.32 -6.91 -29.00
C PRO A 152 0.62 -7.01 -27.80
N GLU A 153 0.41 -6.22 -26.75
CA GLU A 153 1.22 -6.24 -25.51
C GLU A 153 0.66 -7.20 -24.45
N VAL A 154 -0.50 -7.81 -24.71
CA VAL A 154 -1.22 -8.64 -23.76
C VAL A 154 -0.76 -10.10 -23.87
N ARG A 155 -0.51 -10.75 -22.72
CA ARG A 155 0.04 -12.11 -22.62
C ARG A 155 -0.93 -13.07 -21.91
N PRO A 156 -2.01 -13.48 -22.60
CA PRO A 156 -3.04 -14.34 -22.02
C PRO A 156 -2.49 -15.74 -21.67
N ASP A 157 -1.41 -16.17 -22.34
CA ASP A 157 -0.67 -17.38 -22.03
C ASP A 157 -0.05 -17.34 -20.63
N ILE A 158 0.56 -16.21 -20.26
CA ILE A 158 1.16 -16.00 -18.93
C ILE A 158 0.07 -15.88 -17.87
N ALA A 159 -0.99 -15.12 -18.16
CA ALA A 159 -2.12 -14.94 -17.26
C ALA A 159 -2.79 -16.26 -16.85
N MET A 160 -2.99 -17.16 -17.81
CA MET A 160 -3.55 -18.48 -17.54
C MET A 160 -2.66 -19.34 -16.64
N VAL A 161 -1.33 -19.25 -16.79
CA VAL A 161 -0.37 -19.94 -15.91
C VAL A 161 -0.43 -19.37 -14.49
N VAL A 162 -0.54 -18.05 -14.35
CA VAL A 162 -0.69 -17.40 -13.04
C VAL A 162 -1.95 -17.88 -12.31
N LEU A 163 -3.10 -17.93 -13.00
CA LEU A 163 -4.34 -18.47 -12.41
C LEU A 163 -4.19 -19.94 -11.98
N GLN A 164 -3.57 -20.78 -12.83
CA GLN A 164 -3.34 -22.19 -12.50
C GLN A 164 -2.42 -22.39 -11.27
N LEU A 165 -1.41 -21.53 -11.11
CA LEU A 165 -0.53 -21.57 -9.94
C LEU A 165 -1.27 -21.18 -8.66
N ILE A 166 -2.13 -20.16 -8.75
CA ILE A 166 -2.96 -19.72 -7.64
C ILE A 166 -3.93 -20.82 -7.22
N ASP A 167 -4.62 -21.47 -8.15
CA ASP A 167 -5.52 -22.59 -7.86
C ASP A 167 -4.79 -23.76 -7.17
N LYS A 168 -3.57 -24.07 -7.61
CA LYS A 168 -2.74 -25.08 -6.96
C LYS A 168 -2.32 -24.68 -5.55
N PHE A 169 -1.99 -23.42 -5.34
CA PHE A 169 -1.63 -22.90 -4.02
C PHE A 169 -2.81 -22.99 -3.04
N ASP A 170 -4.01 -22.60 -3.48
CA ASP A 170 -5.24 -22.71 -2.69
C ASP A 170 -5.55 -24.18 -2.35
N SER A 171 -5.36 -25.10 -3.30
CA SER A 171 -5.50 -26.55 -3.08
C SER A 171 -4.51 -27.08 -2.04
N LEU A 172 -3.24 -26.66 -2.10
CA LEU A 172 -2.22 -27.06 -1.14
C LEU A 172 -2.51 -26.52 0.26
N LYS A 173 -2.97 -25.27 0.36
CA LYS A 173 -3.33 -24.65 1.65
C LYS A 173 -4.48 -25.40 2.33
N ASN A 174 -5.51 -25.79 1.56
CA ASN A 174 -6.62 -26.57 2.08
C ASN A 174 -6.16 -27.95 2.58
N ARG A 175 -5.29 -28.63 1.83
CA ARG A 175 -4.73 -29.92 2.25
C ARG A 175 -3.85 -29.82 3.49
N LEU A 176 -3.10 -28.73 3.65
CA LEU A 176 -2.29 -28.49 4.85
C LEU A 176 -3.21 -28.33 6.08
N LYS A 177 -4.29 -27.57 5.93
CA LYS A 177 -5.27 -27.34 7.00
C LYS A 177 -5.97 -28.65 7.43
N GLU A 178 -6.32 -29.51 6.48
CA GLU A 178 -6.86 -30.84 6.76
C GLU A 178 -5.88 -31.74 7.54
N LEU A 179 -4.56 -31.56 7.35
CA LEU A 179 -3.52 -32.32 8.04
C LEU A 179 -3.22 -31.78 9.44
N GLU A 180 -3.43 -30.50 9.69
CA GLU A 180 -3.25 -29.85 11.00
C GLU A 180 -4.43 -30.11 11.96
N GLU A 181 -5.59 -30.53 11.43
CA GLU A 181 -6.79 -30.88 12.21
C GLU A 181 -6.82 -32.36 12.67
N ILE A 182 -5.75 -33.13 12.43
CA ILE A 182 -5.56 -34.54 12.83
C ILE A 182 -4.55 -34.65 13.97
#